data_AF-A0A3S8PZA4-F1
#
_entry.id   AF-A0A3S8PZA4-F1
#
_cell.length_a   1.000
_cell.length_b   1.000
_cell.length_c   1.000
_cell.angle_alpha   90.00
_cell.angle_beta   90.00
_cell.angle_gamma   90.00
#
_symmetry.space_group_name_H-M   'P 1'
#
loop_
_entity.id
_entity.type
_entity.pdbx_description
1 polymer ?
#
loop_
_entity_poly.entity_id
_entity_poly.type
_entity_poly.pdbx_seq_one_letter_code
_entity_poly.pdbx_strand_id
1 'polypeptide(L)'
;MLSPKKYKFIKQHRIILNNNIKIKKNKLIFGTCGFQAKKKTYMTSKQITTIKNFILFNSKKNKIWFRIFPNIPVTSKLKGMRMGSGKGYLKLWIANIKLNQIIFEINNYILIKNIKIIISKLSFPIKIKYKFNYENQNIIK
;
A
#
# COMPACT_ATOMS: atom_id res chain seq x y z
N MET A 1 13.08 -0.96 7.24
CA MET A 1 11.84 -1.63 6.76
C MET A 1 10.73 -1.38 7.78
N LEU A 2 9.45 -1.35 7.36
CA LEU A 2 8.32 -1.13 8.27
C LEU A 2 7.90 -2.43 8.96
N SER A 3 7.79 -2.43 10.29
CA SER A 3 7.29 -3.54 11.10
C SER A 3 6.58 -3.02 12.35
N PRO A 4 5.61 -3.76 12.93
CA PRO A 4 5.00 -3.39 14.19
C PRO A 4 6.00 -3.47 15.34
N LYS A 5 5.86 -2.58 16.32
CA LYS A 5 6.72 -2.53 17.52
C LYS A 5 6.46 -3.71 18.47
N LYS A 6 5.20 -4.10 18.65
CA LYS A 6 4.76 -5.23 19.49
C LYS A 6 3.71 -6.03 18.74
N TYR A 7 3.67 -7.34 18.97
CA TYR A 7 2.67 -8.27 18.43
C TYR A 7 2.38 -9.34 19.48
N LYS A 8 1.13 -9.83 19.53
CA LYS A 8 0.77 -10.97 20.41
C LYS A 8 1.26 -12.30 19.84
N PHE A 9 1.16 -12.47 18.51
CA PHE A 9 1.54 -13.71 17.82
C PHE A 9 2.34 -13.43 16.55
N ILE A 10 3.53 -14.04 16.43
CA ILE A 10 4.36 -13.95 15.21
C ILE A 10 3.86 -14.91 14.13
N LYS A 11 3.47 -16.12 14.53
CA LYS A 11 3.17 -17.22 13.61
C LYS A 11 1.67 -17.38 13.39
N GLN A 12 1.01 -16.42 12.76
CA GLN A 12 -0.44 -16.48 12.48
C GLN A 12 -0.82 -17.31 11.24
N HIS A 13 -2.06 -17.78 11.15
CA HIS A 13 -2.59 -18.37 9.92
C HIS A 13 -2.57 -17.38 8.76
N ARG A 14 -2.40 -17.89 7.54
CA ARG A 14 -2.40 -17.05 6.34
C ARG A 14 -3.80 -16.46 6.16
N ILE A 15 -3.89 -15.14 6.06
CA ILE A 15 -5.14 -14.48 5.71
C ILE A 15 -5.49 -14.85 4.26
N ILE A 16 -6.76 -15.13 4.00
CA ILE A 16 -7.27 -15.43 2.67
C ILE A 16 -7.87 -14.15 2.09
N LEU A 17 -7.54 -13.84 0.83
CA LEU A 17 -8.12 -12.70 0.12
C LEU A 17 -9.55 -13.07 -0.30
N ASN A 18 -10.54 -12.68 0.48
CA ASN A 18 -11.94 -12.87 0.09
C ASN A 18 -12.32 -11.84 -1.00
N ASN A 19 -12.72 -12.31 -2.18
CA ASN A 19 -13.07 -11.51 -3.36
C ASN A 19 -14.35 -10.68 -3.24
N ASN A 20 -15.18 -10.90 -2.21
CA ASN A 20 -16.43 -10.15 -2.03
C ASN A 20 -16.26 -8.85 -1.21
N ILE A 21 -15.20 -8.74 -0.40
CA ILE A 21 -14.95 -7.60 0.50
C ILE A 21 -14.43 -6.35 -0.26
N LYS A 22 -15.27 -5.36 -0.54
CA LYS A 22 -14.82 -4.08 -1.13
C LYS A 22 -15.06 -2.92 -0.17
N ILE A 23 -14.19 -1.92 -0.19
CA ILE A 23 -14.44 -0.68 0.56
C ILE A 23 -15.42 0.16 -0.26
N LYS A 24 -16.63 0.36 0.28
CA LYS A 24 -17.72 1.10 -0.40
C LYS A 24 -17.49 2.61 -0.37
N LYS A 25 -17.25 3.19 0.81
CA LYS A 25 -17.04 4.62 1.00
C LYS A 25 -15.58 4.89 1.34
N ASN A 26 -14.77 5.23 0.33
CA ASN A 26 -13.39 5.65 0.55
C ASN A 26 -13.16 7.07 0.07
N LYS A 27 -13.12 8.02 1.01
CA LYS A 27 -12.82 9.43 0.76
C LYS A 27 -11.35 9.71 1.06
N LEU A 28 -10.79 10.71 0.40
CA LEU A 28 -9.48 11.26 0.76
C LEU A 28 -9.64 12.13 2.01
N ILE A 29 -8.78 11.94 3.01
CA ILE A 29 -8.92 12.57 4.33
C ILE A 29 -7.88 13.68 4.49
N PHE A 30 -6.61 13.37 4.20
CA PHE A 30 -5.48 14.24 4.47
C PHE A 30 -5.01 14.97 3.22
N GLY A 31 -4.83 14.25 2.12
CA GLY A 31 -4.28 14.80 0.88
C GLY A 31 -5.34 15.30 -0.10
N THR A 32 -4.88 16.08 -1.08
CA THR A 32 -5.65 16.48 -2.27
C THR A 32 -5.74 15.34 -3.30
N CYS A 33 -4.79 14.40 -3.27
CA CYS A 33 -4.81 13.23 -4.13
C CYS A 33 -4.45 11.96 -3.35
N GLY A 34 -4.79 10.81 -3.92
CA GLY A 34 -4.37 9.53 -3.38
C GLY A 34 -4.52 8.38 -4.37
N PHE A 35 -3.90 7.26 -4.00
CA PHE A 35 -3.82 6.09 -4.85
C PHE A 35 -4.68 4.98 -4.31
N GLN A 36 -5.66 4.58 -5.11
CA GLN A 36 -6.69 3.60 -4.80
C GLN A 36 -6.38 2.27 -5.49
N ALA A 37 -6.42 1.17 -4.73
CA ALA A 37 -6.25 -0.17 -5.28
C ALA A 37 -7.42 -0.59 -6.18
N LYS A 38 -7.14 -1.06 -7.39
CA LYS A 38 -8.14 -1.65 -8.30
C LYS A 38 -8.30 -3.16 -8.12
N LYS A 39 -7.40 -3.81 -7.37
CA LYS A 39 -7.46 -5.24 -7.07
C LYS A 39 -7.07 -5.49 -5.63
N LYS A 40 -7.56 -6.61 -5.09
CA LYS A 40 -7.17 -7.11 -3.77
C LYS A 40 -5.81 -7.75 -3.85
N THR A 41 -4.92 -7.34 -2.99
CA THR A 41 -3.54 -7.83 -3.01
C THR A 41 -2.90 -7.71 -1.64
N TYR A 42 -1.77 -8.38 -1.48
CA TYR A 42 -0.87 -8.15 -0.37
C TYR A 42 0.22 -7.18 -0.80
N MET A 43 0.43 -6.16 0.01
CA MET A 43 1.54 -5.23 -0.20
C MET A 43 2.58 -5.43 0.88
N THR A 44 3.81 -5.68 0.45
CA THR A 44 4.91 -5.95 1.37
C THR A 44 5.42 -4.67 2.02
N SER A 45 5.93 -4.78 3.25
CA SER A 45 6.63 -3.69 3.94
C SER A 45 7.74 -3.07 3.09
N LYS A 46 8.48 -3.89 2.32
CA LYS A 46 9.52 -3.42 1.40
C LYS A 46 8.95 -2.52 0.30
N GLN A 47 7.85 -2.94 -0.35
CA GLN A 47 7.18 -2.11 -1.37
C GLN A 47 6.68 -0.77 -0.80
N ILE A 48 6.16 -0.75 0.43
CA ILE A 48 5.72 0.49 1.07
C ILE A 48 6.94 1.41 1.31
N THR A 49 8.04 0.86 1.81
CA THR A 49 9.26 1.65 2.04
C THR A 49 9.91 2.15 0.75
N THR A 50 9.91 1.37 -0.33
CA THR A 50 10.46 1.82 -1.61
C THR A 50 9.66 2.97 -2.18
N ILE A 51 8.33 2.91 -2.09
CA ILE A 51 7.46 4.03 -2.49
C ILE A 51 7.73 5.25 -1.61
N LYS A 52 7.82 5.09 -0.29
CA LYS A 52 8.13 6.20 0.63
C LYS A 52 9.43 6.90 0.24
N ASN A 53 10.51 6.14 0.09
CA ASN A 53 11.83 6.68 -0.25
C ASN A 53 11.81 7.34 -1.62
N PHE A 54 11.13 6.75 -2.60
CA PHE A 54 11.00 7.33 -3.93
C PHE A 54 10.30 8.69 -3.91
N ILE A 55 9.16 8.78 -3.21
CA ILE A 55 8.41 10.04 -3.15
C ILE A 55 9.23 11.10 -2.41
N LEU A 56 9.90 10.72 -1.31
CA LEU A 56 10.77 11.63 -0.55
C LEU A 56 11.94 12.15 -1.41
N PHE A 57 12.54 11.28 -2.23
CA PHE A 57 13.63 11.64 -3.14
C PHE A 57 13.20 12.69 -4.18
N ASN A 58 12.03 12.49 -4.80
CA ASN A 58 11.52 13.41 -5.84
C ASN A 58 10.83 14.65 -5.28
N SER A 59 10.57 14.69 -3.98
CA SER A 59 9.78 15.74 -3.37
C SER A 59 10.14 15.93 -1.91
N LYS A 60 11.27 16.58 -1.68
CA LYS A 60 11.79 16.89 -0.35
C LYS A 60 10.81 17.70 0.53
N LYS A 61 9.90 18.48 -0.07
CA LYS A 61 8.97 19.38 0.65
C LYS A 61 7.52 18.87 0.75
N ASN A 62 7.17 17.73 0.15
CA ASN A 62 5.77 17.30 0.11
C ASN A 62 5.40 16.41 1.30
N LYS A 63 4.26 16.69 1.91
CA LYS A 63 3.65 15.84 2.95
C LYS A 63 3.01 14.61 2.29
N ILE A 64 3.33 13.43 2.83
CA ILE A 64 2.88 12.13 2.33
C ILE A 64 2.22 11.39 3.49
N TRP A 65 1.05 10.82 3.24
CA TRP A 65 0.34 10.00 4.22
C TRP A 65 0.22 8.57 3.70
N PHE A 66 0.68 7.61 4.51
CA PHE A 66 0.40 6.19 4.29
C PHE A 66 -0.83 5.82 5.10
N ARG A 67 -1.87 5.31 4.43
CA ARG A 67 -3.12 4.86 5.08
C ARG A 67 -3.10 3.40 5.47
N ILE A 68 -2.13 2.67 4.96
CA ILE A 68 -1.93 1.26 5.25
C ILE A 68 -0.66 1.08 6.07
N PHE A 69 -0.69 0.07 6.94
CA PHE A 69 0.47 -0.33 7.74
C PHE A 69 0.65 -1.86 7.63
N PRO A 70 1.89 -2.36 7.45
CA PRO A 70 2.14 -3.79 7.34
C PRO A 70 2.19 -4.43 8.74
N ASN A 71 1.06 -4.97 9.19
CA ASN A 71 0.89 -5.61 10.49
C ASN A 71 0.76 -7.15 10.43
N ILE A 72 0.67 -7.72 9.24
CA ILE A 72 0.41 -9.15 9.06
C ILE A 72 1.75 -9.86 8.82
N PRO A 73 2.22 -10.71 9.75
CA PRO A 73 3.42 -11.51 9.53
C PRO A 73 3.20 -12.62 8.49
N VAL A 74 4.21 -12.84 7.63
CA VAL A 74 4.28 -13.95 6.67
C VAL A 74 5.51 -14.79 6.98
N THR A 75 5.30 -16.09 7.21
CA THR A 75 6.36 -17.05 7.50
C THR A 75 6.74 -17.87 6.27
N SER A 76 8.01 -18.26 6.15
CA SER A 76 8.47 -19.23 5.15
C SER A 76 9.51 -20.18 5.75
N LYS A 77 9.63 -21.37 5.16
CA LYS A 77 10.78 -22.26 5.40
C LYS A 77 11.93 -21.90 4.46
N LEU A 78 13.14 -22.33 4.80
CA LEU A 78 14.30 -22.19 3.93
C LEU A 78 14.11 -23.06 2.67
N LYS A 79 14.73 -22.63 1.57
CA LYS A 79 14.76 -23.41 0.34
C LYS A 79 15.62 -24.67 0.60
N GLY A 80 15.12 -25.85 0.21
CA GLY A 80 15.83 -27.13 0.39
C GLY A 80 15.47 -27.91 1.66
N MET A 81 14.68 -27.36 2.57
CA MET A 81 14.16 -28.13 3.72
C MET A 81 13.03 -29.06 3.28
N ARG A 82 12.99 -30.28 3.85
CA ARG A 82 11.87 -31.21 3.68
C ARG A 82 10.59 -30.68 4.35
N MET A 83 9.45 -31.24 3.93
CA MET A 83 8.15 -31.01 4.58
C MET A 83 8.15 -31.61 6.00
N GLY A 84 7.24 -31.17 6.88
CA GLY A 84 7.25 -31.55 8.32
C GLY A 84 7.89 -30.50 9.23
N SER A 85 8.41 -30.86 10.41
CA SER A 85 9.17 -29.97 11.32
C SER A 85 8.52 -28.63 11.74
N GLY A 86 7.19 -28.54 11.61
CA GLY A 86 6.42 -27.37 12.02
C GLY A 86 6.55 -26.16 11.09
N LYS A 87 6.28 -24.97 11.64
CA LYS A 87 6.14 -23.71 10.89
C LYS A 87 7.43 -22.90 10.88
N GLY A 88 7.79 -22.38 9.70
CA GLY A 88 9.01 -21.62 9.45
C GLY A 88 9.12 -20.28 10.17
N TYR A 89 10.20 -19.57 9.88
CA TYR A 89 10.53 -18.27 10.48
C TYR A 89 9.78 -17.12 9.78
N LEU A 90 9.73 -15.97 10.45
CA LEU A 90 9.13 -14.75 9.89
C LEU A 90 9.97 -14.24 8.73
N LYS A 91 9.40 -14.21 7.52
CA LYS A 91 10.07 -13.73 6.31
C LYS A 91 9.88 -12.24 6.11
N LEU A 92 8.63 -11.77 6.22
CA LEU A 92 8.26 -10.39 5.90
C LEU A 92 6.91 -10.01 6.51
N TRP A 93 6.68 -8.70 6.59
CA TRP A 93 5.40 -8.11 6.97
C TRP A 93 4.65 -7.64 5.73
N ILE A 94 3.35 -7.90 5.69
CA ILE A 94 2.44 -7.45 4.64
C ILE A 94 1.30 -6.60 5.21
N ALA A 95 0.72 -5.77 4.36
CA ALA A 95 -0.58 -5.15 4.55
C ALA A 95 -1.59 -5.82 3.61
N ASN A 96 -2.77 -6.13 4.13
CA ASN A 96 -3.89 -6.60 3.32
C ASN A 96 -4.58 -5.39 2.66
N ILE A 97 -4.60 -5.37 1.34
CA ILE A 97 -5.23 -4.30 0.56
C ILE A 97 -6.55 -4.81 -0.01
N LYS A 98 -7.63 -4.15 0.38
CA LYS A 98 -8.98 -4.41 -0.12
C LYS A 98 -9.21 -3.67 -1.44
N LEU A 99 -10.20 -4.14 -2.20
CA LEU A 99 -10.64 -3.44 -3.40
C LEU A 99 -11.13 -2.04 -3.03
N ASN A 100 -10.75 -1.04 -3.82
CA ASN A 100 -11.05 0.38 -3.61
C ASN A 100 -10.41 1.00 -2.36
N GLN A 101 -9.40 0.36 -1.78
CA GLN A 101 -8.66 0.92 -0.65
C GLN A 101 -7.65 1.98 -1.12
N ILE A 102 -7.70 3.17 -0.52
CA ILE A 102 -6.69 4.22 -0.67
C ILE A 102 -5.48 3.82 0.17
N ILE A 103 -4.33 3.76 -0.49
CA ILE A 103 -3.07 3.22 0.05
C ILE A 103 -2.22 4.37 0.60
N PHE A 104 -2.07 5.44 -0.18
CA PHE A 104 -1.34 6.64 0.19
C PHE A 104 -1.99 7.89 -0.39
N GLU A 105 -1.77 9.01 0.28
CA GLU A 105 -2.27 10.34 -0.07
C GLU A 105 -1.11 11.34 -0.14
N ILE A 106 -1.24 12.34 -1.01
CA ILE A 106 -0.24 13.38 -1.24
C ILE A 106 -0.98 14.72 -1.45
N ASN A 107 -0.36 15.84 -1.05
CA ASN A 107 -0.97 17.16 -1.18
C ASN A 107 -0.69 17.90 -2.51
N ASN A 108 0.20 17.36 -3.36
CA ASN A 108 0.74 18.09 -4.51
C ASN A 108 0.43 17.37 -5.84
N TYR A 109 -0.24 18.07 -6.75
CA TYR A 109 -0.70 17.55 -8.04
C TYR A 109 0.43 17.33 -9.06
N ILE A 110 1.45 18.19 -9.09
CA ILE A 110 2.56 18.10 -10.06
C ILE A 110 3.30 16.76 -9.91
N LEU A 111 3.41 16.29 -8.68
CA LEU A 111 4.15 15.07 -8.36
C LEU A 111 3.47 13.80 -8.89
N ILE A 112 2.16 13.84 -9.09
CA ILE A 112 1.35 12.68 -9.47
C ILE A 112 1.69 12.19 -10.88
N LYS A 113 2.00 13.11 -11.81
CA LYS A 113 2.33 12.78 -13.19
C LYS A 113 3.63 11.97 -13.26
N ASN A 114 4.63 12.35 -12.46
CA ASN A 114 5.92 11.64 -12.35
C ASN A 114 5.76 10.30 -11.60
N ILE A 115 4.91 10.26 -10.57
CA ILE A 115 4.66 9.04 -9.78
C ILE A 115 3.92 7.95 -10.59
N LYS A 116 3.16 8.32 -11.64
CA LYS A 116 2.46 7.36 -12.52
C LYS A 116 3.40 6.29 -13.08
N ILE A 117 4.65 6.66 -13.40
CA ILE A 117 5.70 5.79 -13.95
C ILE A 117 6.16 4.70 -12.95
N ILE A 118 6.02 4.95 -11.65
CA ILE A 118 6.41 3.96 -10.62
C ILE A 118 5.25 3.15 -10.13
N ILE A 119 4.06 3.71 -10.24
CA ILE A 119 2.84 2.98 -9.99
C ILE A 119 2.58 1.95 -11.07
N SER A 120 3.00 2.19 -12.32
CA SER A 120 3.03 1.14 -13.33
C SER A 120 4.03 0.03 -13.00
N LYS A 121 5.13 0.34 -12.29
CA LYS A 121 6.11 -0.65 -11.80
C LYS A 121 5.62 -1.44 -10.58
N LEU A 122 4.52 -1.03 -9.93
CA LEU A 122 3.93 -1.83 -8.86
C LEU A 122 3.26 -3.07 -9.46
N SER A 123 3.38 -4.19 -8.75
CA SER A 123 2.88 -5.50 -9.20
C SER A 123 1.35 -5.60 -9.28
N PHE A 124 0.61 -4.51 -9.06
CA PHE A 124 -0.84 -4.52 -9.06
C PHE A 124 -1.45 -3.21 -9.57
N PRO A 125 -2.63 -3.28 -10.23
CA PRO A 125 -3.24 -2.12 -10.85
C PRO A 125 -3.80 -1.15 -9.81
N ILE A 126 -3.48 0.13 -10.00
CA ILE A 126 -3.84 1.23 -9.11
C ILE A 126 -4.60 2.29 -9.92
N LYS A 127 -5.57 2.94 -9.27
CA LYS A 127 -6.35 4.08 -9.76
C LYS A 127 -5.91 5.32 -8.99
N ILE A 128 -5.74 6.44 -9.67
CA ILE A 128 -5.52 7.73 -9.01
C ILE A 128 -6.88 8.33 -8.68
N LYS A 129 -7.03 8.85 -7.47
CA LYS A 129 -8.21 9.57 -7.01
C LYS A 129 -7.80 10.98 -6.61
N TYR A 130 -8.59 11.96 -6.99
CA TYR A 130 -8.42 13.36 -6.63
C TYR A 130 -9.55 13.79 -5.70
N LYS A 131 -9.26 14.72 -4.80
CA LYS A 131 -10.24 15.43 -3.99
C LYS A 131 -10.78 16.53 -4.89
N PHE A 132 -12.04 16.38 -5.31
CA PHE A 132 -12.73 17.43 -6.05
C PHE A 132 -13.03 18.54 -5.03
N ASN A 133 -12.16 19.55 -4.96
CA ASN A 133 -12.59 20.86 -4.50
C ASN A 133 -13.26 21.54 -5.69
N TYR A 134 -14.40 22.19 -5.45
CA TYR A 134 -15.24 22.83 -6.47
C TYR A 134 -14.53 23.90 -7.31
N GLU A 135 -13.31 24.30 -6.97
CA GLU A 135 -12.51 25.30 -7.68
C GLU A 135 -11.77 24.77 -8.93
N ASN A 136 -11.67 23.44 -9.12
CA ASN A 136 -10.89 22.85 -10.21
C ASN A 136 -11.66 22.62 -11.53
N GLN A 137 -12.83 23.24 -11.72
CA GLN A 137 -13.57 23.12 -12.98
C GLN A 137 -12.86 23.78 -14.17
N ASN A 138 -11.91 24.69 -13.92
CA ASN A 138 -11.29 25.51 -14.98
C ASN A 138 -10.00 24.95 -15.59
N ILE A 139 -9.52 23.77 -15.16
CA ILE A 139 -8.20 23.24 -15.61
C ILE A 139 -8.36 22.00 -16.53
N ILE A 140 -9.59 21.56 -16.79
CA ILE A 140 -9.88 20.38 -17.63
C ILE A 140 -10.55 20.77 -18.97
N LYS A 141 -10.48 22.05 -19.37
CA LYS A 141 -10.73 22.44 -20.76
C LYS A 141 -9.40 22.56 -21.50
#